data_AF-A0A174JMC2-F1
#
_entry.id   AF-A0A174JMC2-F1
#
_cell.length_a   1.000
_cell.length_b   1.000
_cell.length_c   1.000
_cell.angle_alpha   90.00
_cell.angle_beta   90.00
_cell.angle_gamma   90.00
#
_symmetry.space_group_name_H-M   'P 1'
#
loop_
_entity.id
_entity.type
_entity.pdbx_description
1 polymer ?
#
loop_
_entity_poly.entity_id
_entity_poly.type
_entity_poly.pdbx_seq_one_letter_code
_entity_poly.pdbx_strand_id
1 'polypeptide(L)'
;MRKKRLMIAIACIILVGIAVIVFFSQQGKKPYKDLDAAQIVSAKVLLTPPDKTIEIENIQELVEYLNDVVVYNEDNSYTEYAGQGVVFTLTMVDGTQTDIMAYNPFIVIDGIGYKTKYEPCEALNNYANELLNSGTANIILEEPPTLSVVSDETAIGAVLGTYSWQKTNIDGTAESTIADSPHPLECKDLLSPPFETTETTATLRFTEDPDTILSVQCWSDEHWGEPAANSEDVTIVGNVLTLKLGGYIYEVTAEWNTENGYGGTASYFIYLKTAD
;
A
#
# COMPACT_ATOMS: atom_id res chain seq x y z
N MET A 1 27.98 25.97 59.60
CA MET A 1 26.77 26.54 58.93
C MET A 1 26.97 26.88 57.45
N ARG A 2 28.10 27.48 57.04
CA ARG A 2 28.38 27.92 55.66
C ARG A 2 28.38 26.78 54.62
N LYS A 3 29.00 25.63 54.91
CA LYS A 3 29.02 24.44 54.02
C LYS A 3 27.63 23.82 53.80
N LYS A 4 26.77 23.76 54.84
CA LYS A 4 25.39 23.26 54.71
C LYS A 4 24.53 24.20 53.85
N ARG A 5 24.66 25.52 54.01
CA ARG A 5 23.98 26.52 53.15
C ARG A 5 24.45 26.45 51.70
N LEU A 6 25.75 26.23 51.47
CA LEU A 6 26.31 26.04 50.12
C LEU A 6 25.79 24.77 49.45
N MET A 7 25.73 23.65 50.18
CA MET A 7 25.18 22.38 49.66
C MET A 7 23.70 22.51 49.29
N ILE A 8 22.91 23.20 50.11
CA ILE A 8 21.49 23.46 49.82
C ILE A 8 21.34 24.34 48.56
N ALA A 9 22.16 25.37 48.41
CA ALA A 9 22.13 26.23 47.22
C ALA A 9 22.46 25.46 45.92
N ILE A 10 23.46 24.58 45.96
CA ILE A 10 23.83 23.72 44.82
C ILE A 10 22.69 22.75 44.47
N ALA A 11 22.08 22.11 45.48
CA ALA A 11 20.95 21.21 45.26
C ALA A 11 19.74 21.94 44.64
N CYS A 12 19.45 23.17 45.08
CA CYS A 12 18.39 24.00 44.49
C CYS A 12 18.69 24.38 43.03
N ILE A 13 19.93 24.72 42.69
CA ILE A 13 20.31 25.04 41.31
C ILE A 13 20.16 23.83 40.39
N ILE A 14 20.55 22.64 40.86
CA ILE A 14 20.38 21.39 40.10
C ILE A 14 18.89 21.08 39.89
N LEU A 15 18.06 21.21 40.94
CA LEU A 15 16.61 21.01 40.84
C LEU A 15 15.95 21.99 39.86
N VAL A 16 16.33 23.27 39.91
CA VAL A 16 15.85 24.28 38.97
C VAL A 16 16.33 23.96 37.55
N GLY A 17 17.59 23.53 37.38
CA GLY A 17 18.12 23.11 36.09
C GLY A 17 17.36 21.92 35.50
N ILE A 18 17.05 20.90 36.30
CA ILE A 18 16.24 19.75 35.88
C ILE A 18 14.81 20.20 35.54
N ALA A 19 14.20 21.04 36.36
CA ALA A 19 12.85 21.57 36.10
C ALA A 19 12.80 22.38 34.79
N VAL A 20 13.83 23.17 34.50
CA VAL A 20 13.95 23.94 33.25
C VAL A 20 14.13 23.02 32.04
N ILE A 21 15.00 22.00 32.14
CA ILE A 21 15.18 21.00 31.06
C ILE A 21 13.88 20.24 30.79
N VAL A 22 13.18 19.80 31.84
CA VAL A 22 11.88 19.12 31.74
C VAL A 22 10.84 20.06 31.12
N PHE A 23 10.80 21.33 31.53
CA PHE A 23 9.88 22.33 30.99
C PHE A 23 10.11 22.59 29.49
N PHE A 24 11.36 22.70 29.04
CA PHE A 24 11.66 22.85 27.60
C PHE A 24 11.40 21.56 26.81
N SER A 25 11.60 20.38 27.40
CA SER A 25 11.26 19.10 26.76
C SER A 25 9.74 18.88 26.58
N GLN A 26 8.90 19.65 27.29
CA GLN A 26 7.45 19.68 27.09
C GLN A 26 6.99 20.69 26.04
N GLN A 27 7.87 21.60 25.58
CA GLN A 27 7.55 22.48 24.46
C GLN A 27 7.73 21.69 23.16
N GLY A 28 6.63 21.13 22.66
CA GLY A 28 6.59 20.45 21.38
C GLY A 28 6.99 21.39 20.24
N LYS A 29 7.63 20.84 19.22
CA LYS A 29 8.04 21.54 18.00
C LYS A 29 7.00 21.30 16.92
N LYS A 30 6.73 22.31 16.09
CA LYS A 30 5.88 22.17 14.90
C LYS A 30 6.76 22.14 13.65
N PRO A 31 7.15 20.97 13.14
CA PRO A 31 8.16 20.84 12.08
C PRO A 31 7.72 21.48 10.76
N TYR A 32 6.42 21.42 10.46
CA TYR A 32 5.87 21.93 9.22
C TYR A 32 5.10 23.24 9.38
N LYS A 33 5.21 23.95 10.50
CA LYS A 33 4.37 25.14 10.80
C LYS A 33 4.27 26.16 9.66
N ASP A 34 5.38 26.37 8.96
CA ASP A 34 5.53 27.38 7.92
C ASP A 34 5.55 26.75 6.52
N LEU A 35 5.11 25.49 6.37
CA LEU A 35 4.96 24.81 5.09
C LEU A 35 3.81 25.45 4.31
N ASP A 36 4.07 25.81 3.07
CA ASP A 36 3.10 26.36 2.13
C ASP A 36 2.85 25.37 0.99
N ALA A 37 1.58 25.25 0.57
CA ALA A 37 1.18 24.34 -0.50
C ALA A 37 1.92 24.59 -1.82
N ALA A 38 2.32 25.83 -2.10
CA ALA A 38 3.09 26.17 -3.30
C ALA A 38 4.52 25.59 -3.30
N GLN A 39 4.99 25.05 -2.16
CA GLN A 39 6.28 24.38 -2.06
C GLN A 39 6.22 22.89 -2.44
N ILE A 40 5.01 22.34 -2.60
CA ILE A 40 4.78 20.93 -2.91
C ILE A 40 4.34 20.81 -4.37
N VAL A 41 5.03 19.97 -5.13
CA VAL A 41 4.71 19.64 -6.53
C VAL A 41 3.64 18.56 -6.58
N SER A 42 3.78 17.53 -5.76
CA SER A 42 2.82 16.43 -5.65
C SER A 42 2.89 15.78 -4.28
N ALA A 43 1.80 15.15 -3.86
CA ALA A 43 1.74 14.36 -2.65
C ALA A 43 0.95 13.07 -2.87
N LYS A 44 1.34 12.03 -2.15
CA LYS A 44 0.61 10.76 -2.08
C LYS A 44 0.60 10.24 -0.67
N VAL A 45 -0.34 9.36 -0.36
CA VAL A 45 -0.44 8.69 0.93
C VAL A 45 -0.59 7.19 0.77
N LEU A 46 0.25 6.43 1.49
CA LEU A 46 0.15 4.99 1.64
C LEU A 46 -0.50 4.65 2.99
N LEU A 47 -1.56 3.86 2.97
CA LEU A 47 -2.20 3.33 4.18
C LEU A 47 -1.83 1.85 4.35
N THR A 48 -1.23 1.47 5.47
CA THR A 48 -0.86 0.07 5.78
C THR A 48 -1.36 -0.33 7.17
N PRO A 49 -2.32 -1.29 7.28
CA PRO A 49 -3.20 -1.79 6.20
C PRO A 49 -4.14 -0.67 5.66
N PRO A 50 -4.73 -0.77 4.45
CA PRO A 50 -4.87 -1.96 3.59
C PRO A 50 -3.89 -2.06 2.40
N ASP A 51 -2.75 -1.40 2.46
CA ASP A 51 -1.73 -1.35 1.40
C ASP A 51 -2.22 -0.66 0.12
N LYS A 52 -2.95 0.45 0.29
CA LYS A 52 -3.40 1.31 -0.81
C LYS A 52 -2.66 2.64 -0.81
N THR A 53 -2.21 3.04 -2.01
CA THR A 53 -1.58 4.34 -2.25
C THR A 53 -2.57 5.24 -2.98
N ILE A 54 -2.77 6.45 -2.46
CA ILE A 54 -3.72 7.43 -2.98
C ILE A 54 -2.96 8.69 -3.38
N GLU A 55 -3.27 9.25 -4.54
CA GLU A 55 -2.84 10.60 -4.91
C GLU A 55 -3.60 11.65 -4.09
N ILE A 56 -2.88 12.63 -3.55
CA ILE A 56 -3.50 13.76 -2.84
C ILE A 56 -3.63 14.94 -3.80
N GLU A 57 -4.84 15.16 -4.28
CA GLU A 57 -5.15 16.28 -5.18
C GLU A 57 -5.20 17.62 -4.43
N ASN A 58 -5.77 17.63 -3.21
CA ASN A 58 -5.92 18.85 -2.40
C ASN A 58 -4.71 19.07 -1.48
N ILE A 59 -3.60 19.54 -2.06
CA ILE A 59 -2.36 19.83 -1.34
C ILE A 59 -2.57 20.88 -0.22
N GLN A 60 -3.43 21.87 -0.44
CA GLN A 60 -3.70 22.92 0.54
C GLN A 60 -4.29 22.35 1.84
N GLU A 61 -5.26 21.45 1.72
CA GLU A 61 -5.88 20.79 2.86
C GLU A 61 -4.89 19.90 3.62
N LEU A 62 -4.06 19.13 2.91
CA LEU A 62 -2.99 18.35 3.54
C LEU A 62 -2.04 19.25 4.36
N VAL A 63 -1.63 20.39 3.79
CA VAL A 63 -0.73 21.35 4.48
C VAL A 63 -1.37 21.89 5.76
N GLU A 64 -2.69 22.13 5.77
CA GLU A 64 -3.39 22.56 6.99
C GLU A 64 -3.25 21.56 8.13
N TYR A 65 -3.37 20.25 7.85
CA TYR A 65 -3.10 19.20 8.83
C TYR A 65 -1.63 19.13 9.26
N LEU A 66 -0.70 19.21 8.29
CA LEU A 66 0.74 19.15 8.57
C LEU A 66 1.22 20.33 9.44
N ASN A 67 0.69 21.53 9.23
CA ASN A 67 1.01 22.74 9.99
C ASN A 67 0.64 22.62 11.49
N ASP A 68 -0.25 21.69 11.82
CA ASP A 68 -0.69 21.40 13.18
C ASP A 68 0.06 20.27 13.89
N VAL A 69 0.87 19.50 13.17
CA VAL A 69 1.71 18.45 13.75
C VAL A 69 2.63 19.02 14.83
N VAL A 70 2.65 18.36 15.98
CA VAL A 70 3.54 18.72 17.11
C VAL A 70 4.34 17.49 17.50
N VAL A 71 5.66 17.57 17.38
CA VAL A 71 6.60 16.52 17.79
C VAL A 71 7.31 16.88 19.09
N TYR A 72 7.68 15.88 19.88
CA TYR A 72 8.44 16.02 21.12
C TYR A 72 9.83 15.38 20.97
N ASN A 73 10.21 14.51 21.90
CA ASN A 73 11.49 13.81 21.85
C ASN A 73 11.41 12.65 20.85
N GLU A 74 12.57 12.31 20.28
CA GLU A 74 12.74 11.10 19.48
C GLU A 74 12.36 9.86 20.31
N ASP A 75 11.69 8.92 19.65
CA ASP A 75 11.24 7.67 20.23
C ASP A 75 11.10 6.62 19.13
N ASN A 76 11.78 5.47 19.30
CA ASN A 76 11.79 4.37 18.34
C ASN A 76 10.85 3.21 18.72
N SER A 77 10.07 3.33 19.80
CA SER A 77 9.11 2.31 20.24
C SER A 77 7.96 2.08 19.25
N TYR A 78 7.78 2.97 18.26
CA TYR A 78 6.87 2.77 17.15
C TYR A 78 7.17 1.49 16.35
N THR A 79 8.40 0.98 16.37
CA THR A 79 8.80 -0.25 15.67
C THR A 79 8.15 -1.51 16.25
N GLU A 80 7.69 -1.45 17.50
CA GLU A 80 6.96 -2.52 18.18
C GLU A 80 5.45 -2.23 18.25
N TYR A 81 5.02 -1.06 17.75
CA TYR A 81 3.62 -0.67 17.77
C TYR A 81 2.86 -1.42 16.68
N ALA A 82 1.62 -1.81 16.99
CA ALA A 82 0.72 -2.47 16.06
C ALA A 82 -0.52 -1.59 15.86
N GLY A 83 -0.76 -1.19 14.61
CA GLY A 83 -1.88 -0.36 14.20
C GLY A 83 -1.78 -0.06 12.71
N GLN A 84 -2.59 0.87 12.24
CA GLN A 84 -2.46 1.40 10.88
C GLN A 84 -1.43 2.52 10.83
N GLY A 85 -0.42 2.37 9.97
CA GLY A 85 0.49 3.43 9.57
C GLY A 85 -0.03 4.15 8.34
N VAL A 86 0.05 5.48 8.33
CA VAL A 86 -0.32 6.31 7.18
C VAL A 86 0.90 7.14 6.80
N VAL A 87 1.51 6.85 5.65
CA VAL A 87 2.75 7.49 5.19
C VAL A 87 2.43 8.47 4.07
N PHE A 88 2.59 9.76 4.36
CA PHE A 88 2.53 10.82 3.36
C PHE A 88 3.91 11.01 2.74
N THR A 89 4.00 10.94 1.42
CA THR A 89 5.21 11.30 0.67
C THR A 89 4.95 12.60 -0.06
N LEU A 90 5.74 13.63 0.23
CA LEU A 90 5.69 14.93 -0.45
C LEU A 90 6.86 15.04 -1.40
N THR A 91 6.61 15.44 -2.65
CA THR A 91 7.66 15.87 -3.58
C THR A 91 7.65 17.39 -3.66
N MET A 92 8.77 18.01 -3.30
CA MET A 92 8.92 19.46 -3.18
C MET A 92 9.35 20.11 -4.51
N VAL A 93 9.18 21.42 -4.65
CA VAL A 93 9.58 22.21 -5.84
C VAL A 93 11.08 22.17 -6.14
N ASP A 94 11.91 21.92 -5.14
CA ASP A 94 13.37 21.76 -5.31
C ASP A 94 13.78 20.32 -5.67
N GLY A 95 12.80 19.43 -5.84
CA GLY A 95 12.98 18.01 -6.16
C GLY A 95 13.28 17.12 -4.96
N THR A 96 13.33 17.66 -3.75
CA THR A 96 13.46 16.84 -2.53
C THR A 96 12.16 16.08 -2.23
N GLN A 97 12.30 14.94 -1.56
CA GLN A 97 11.17 14.18 -1.04
C GLN A 97 11.26 14.06 0.48
N THR A 98 10.11 14.12 1.15
CA THR A 98 10.01 13.84 2.59
C THR A 98 8.86 12.88 2.85
N ASP A 99 9.11 11.93 3.75
CA ASP A 99 8.14 10.94 4.18
C ASP A 99 7.69 11.23 5.61
N ILE A 100 6.39 11.26 5.83
CA ILE A 100 5.75 11.60 7.09
C ILE A 100 4.75 10.50 7.43
N MET A 101 5.13 9.62 8.36
CA MET A 101 4.23 8.57 8.84
C MET A 101 3.46 9.04 10.06
N ALA A 102 2.13 9.19 9.92
CA ALA A 102 1.20 9.29 11.03
C ALA A 102 0.93 7.89 11.60
N TYR A 103 1.40 7.66 12.82
CA TYR A 103 1.28 6.36 13.49
C TYR A 103 1.04 6.55 14.99
N ASN A 104 -0.11 7.15 15.33
CA ASN A 104 -0.46 7.60 16.67
C ASN A 104 -0.16 6.51 17.73
N PRO A 105 0.64 6.79 18.79
CA PRO A 105 1.08 8.11 19.28
C PRO A 105 2.45 8.58 18.78
N PHE A 106 2.82 8.22 17.55
CA PHE A 106 4.09 8.58 16.92
C PHE A 106 3.89 9.30 15.59
N ILE A 107 4.84 10.17 15.28
CA ILE A 107 5.08 10.68 13.93
C ILE A 107 6.49 10.27 13.55
N VAL A 108 6.69 9.68 12.38
CA VAL A 108 8.02 9.36 11.85
C VAL A 108 8.27 10.26 10.65
N ILE A 109 9.36 11.04 10.68
CA ILE A 109 9.75 11.95 9.61
C ILE A 109 11.07 11.47 9.05
N ASP A 110 11.11 11.14 7.77
CA ASP A 110 12.30 10.62 7.06
C ASP A 110 13.01 9.50 7.83
N GLY A 111 12.23 8.58 8.40
CA GLY A 111 12.69 7.44 9.18
C GLY A 111 13.05 7.74 10.65
N ILE A 112 12.92 8.98 11.12
CA ILE A 112 13.17 9.36 12.51
C ILE A 112 11.84 9.46 13.28
N GLY A 113 11.65 8.60 14.29
CA GLY A 113 10.43 8.55 15.08
C GLY A 113 10.42 9.57 16.22
N TYR A 114 9.26 10.20 16.44
CA TYR A 114 9.01 11.16 17.51
C TYR A 114 7.71 10.84 18.23
N LYS A 115 7.67 11.09 19.55
CA LYS A 115 6.38 11.26 20.24
C LYS A 115 5.66 12.46 19.65
N THR A 116 4.36 12.35 19.47
CA THR A 116 3.54 13.42 18.90
C THR A 116 2.36 13.79 19.80
N LYS A 117 1.78 14.96 19.57
CA LYS A 117 0.48 15.30 20.15
C LYS A 117 -0.59 14.45 19.47
N TYR A 118 -1.46 13.84 20.28
CA TYR A 118 -2.49 12.91 19.79
C TYR A 118 -3.36 13.52 18.69
N GLU A 119 -4.03 14.66 18.96
CA GLU A 119 -5.06 15.19 18.04
C GLU A 119 -4.55 15.49 16.62
N PRO A 120 -3.41 16.19 16.41
CA PRO A 120 -2.91 16.41 15.05
C PRO A 120 -2.50 15.13 14.31
N CYS A 121 -1.92 14.15 15.03
CA CYS A 121 -1.55 12.87 14.44
C CYS A 121 -2.77 12.06 14.03
N GLU A 122 -3.79 12.07 14.88
CA GLU A 122 -5.07 11.40 14.60
C GLU A 122 -5.81 12.06 13.44
N ALA A 123 -5.75 13.39 13.33
CA ALA A 123 -6.35 14.13 12.23
C ALA A 123 -5.75 13.73 10.88
N LEU A 124 -4.42 13.54 10.79
CA LEU A 124 -3.76 13.02 9.59
C LEU A 124 -4.20 11.59 9.24
N ASN A 125 -4.31 10.71 10.25
CA ASN A 125 -4.79 9.35 10.02
C ASN A 125 -6.24 9.35 9.51
N ASN A 126 -7.12 10.15 10.12
CA ASN A 126 -8.51 10.30 9.69
C ASN A 126 -8.60 10.86 8.27
N TYR A 127 -7.83 11.91 7.95
CA TYR A 127 -7.78 12.49 6.61
C TYR A 127 -7.47 11.45 5.54
N ALA A 128 -6.45 10.61 5.74
CA ALA A 128 -6.11 9.56 4.79
C ALA A 128 -7.21 8.50 4.65
N ASN A 129 -7.84 8.11 5.75
CA ASN A 129 -8.96 7.17 5.70
C ASN A 129 -10.21 7.79 5.05
N GLU A 130 -10.46 9.09 5.22
CA GLU A 130 -11.53 9.81 4.53
C GLU A 130 -11.28 9.85 3.02
N LEU A 131 -10.04 10.12 2.58
CA LEU A 131 -9.64 9.99 1.19
C LEU A 131 -9.96 8.59 0.65
N LEU A 132 -9.48 7.54 1.33
CA LEU A 132 -9.71 6.15 0.93
C LEU A 132 -11.21 5.79 0.83
N ASN A 133 -12.01 6.24 1.78
CA ASN A 133 -13.43 5.89 1.87
C ASN A 133 -14.34 6.80 1.02
N SER A 134 -13.80 7.83 0.36
CA SER A 134 -14.57 8.75 -0.48
C SER A 134 -15.25 8.08 -1.67
N GLY A 135 -14.72 6.95 -2.14
CA GLY A 135 -15.15 6.27 -3.37
C GLY A 135 -14.71 6.95 -4.66
N THR A 136 -13.99 8.08 -4.56
CA THR A 136 -13.45 8.84 -5.70
C THR A 136 -11.94 9.03 -5.59
N ALA A 137 -11.29 8.27 -4.71
CA ALA A 137 -9.85 8.34 -4.53
C ALA A 137 -9.12 7.90 -5.80
N ASN A 138 -8.15 8.70 -6.25
CA ASN A 138 -7.23 8.29 -7.30
C ASN A 138 -6.22 7.30 -6.70
N ILE A 139 -6.54 6.01 -6.80
CA ILE A 139 -5.62 4.94 -6.39
C ILE A 139 -4.46 4.89 -7.39
N ILE A 140 -3.24 4.98 -6.87
CA ILE A 140 -2.01 4.85 -7.66
C ILE A 140 -1.67 3.38 -7.79
N LEU A 141 -1.74 2.85 -9.01
CA LEU A 141 -1.32 1.49 -9.36
C LEU A 141 -0.06 1.54 -10.23
N GLU A 142 1.11 1.54 -9.58
CA GLU A 142 2.41 1.55 -10.27
C GLU A 142 2.65 0.26 -11.07
N GLU A 143 2.04 -0.85 -10.67
CA GLU A 143 2.14 -2.19 -11.26
C GLU A 143 0.76 -2.87 -11.28
N PRO A 144 0.56 -3.91 -12.11
CA PRO A 144 -0.68 -4.69 -12.10
C PRO A 144 -1.01 -5.22 -10.70
N PRO A 145 -2.28 -5.11 -10.25
CA PRO A 145 -2.72 -5.70 -8.99
C PRO A 145 -2.44 -7.19 -8.92
N THR A 146 -2.15 -7.71 -7.73
CA THR A 146 -1.99 -9.16 -7.58
C THR A 146 -3.35 -9.84 -7.56
N LEU A 147 -3.42 -11.05 -8.10
CA LEU A 147 -4.59 -11.90 -8.03
C LEU A 147 -4.32 -13.07 -7.08
N SER A 148 -5.28 -13.35 -6.20
CA SER A 148 -5.37 -14.60 -5.47
C SER A 148 -6.66 -15.33 -5.81
N VAL A 149 -6.63 -16.65 -5.75
CA VAL A 149 -7.81 -17.50 -5.90
C VAL A 149 -8.13 -18.14 -4.57
N VAL A 150 -9.38 -18.00 -4.15
CA VAL A 150 -9.91 -18.52 -2.89
C VAL A 150 -10.83 -19.69 -3.20
N SER A 151 -10.54 -20.85 -2.62
CA SER A 151 -11.39 -22.03 -2.68
C SER A 151 -11.47 -22.62 -1.28
N ASP A 152 -12.68 -22.90 -0.81
CA ASP A 152 -12.97 -23.20 0.60
C ASP A 152 -12.44 -22.08 1.54
N GLU A 153 -11.59 -22.39 2.52
CA GLU A 153 -10.98 -21.41 3.44
C GLU A 153 -9.53 -21.05 3.07
N THR A 154 -9.03 -21.52 1.92
CA THR A 154 -7.63 -21.33 1.52
C THR A 154 -7.52 -20.39 0.32
N ALA A 155 -6.49 -19.54 0.35
CA ALA A 155 -6.14 -18.65 -0.75
C ALA A 155 -4.75 -18.99 -1.29
N ILE A 156 -4.59 -18.95 -2.61
CA ILE A 156 -3.28 -19.06 -3.28
C ILE A 156 -3.10 -17.90 -4.25
N GLY A 157 -1.88 -17.36 -4.30
CA GLY A 157 -1.52 -16.31 -5.27
C GLY A 157 -1.43 -16.88 -6.67
N ALA A 158 -2.00 -16.18 -7.64
CA ALA A 158 -1.79 -16.45 -9.06
C ALA A 158 -0.44 -15.88 -9.51
N VAL A 159 0.11 -16.46 -10.56
CA VAL A 159 1.33 -15.98 -11.21
C VAL A 159 0.96 -14.87 -12.20
N LEU A 160 1.62 -13.72 -12.12
CA LEU A 160 1.45 -12.65 -13.11
C LEU A 160 2.00 -13.11 -14.47
N GLY A 161 1.14 -13.03 -15.49
CA GLY A 161 1.44 -13.35 -16.88
C GLY A 161 1.86 -12.11 -17.67
N THR A 162 1.53 -12.11 -18.95
CA THR A 162 1.74 -10.96 -19.85
C THR A 162 0.89 -9.78 -19.39
N TYR A 163 1.45 -8.57 -19.43
CA TYR A 163 0.73 -7.35 -19.14
C TYR A 163 1.20 -6.17 -19.98
N SER A 164 0.30 -5.20 -20.14
CA SER A 164 0.58 -3.87 -20.69
C SER A 164 0.06 -2.85 -19.69
N TRP A 165 0.95 -2.09 -19.08
CA TRP A 165 0.62 -1.19 -17.97
C TRP A 165 1.06 0.24 -18.25
N GLN A 166 0.18 1.21 -17.97
CA GLN A 166 0.43 2.63 -18.03
C GLN A 166 0.59 3.21 -16.63
N LYS A 167 1.54 4.13 -16.50
CA LYS A 167 1.81 4.92 -15.32
C LYS A 167 1.97 6.38 -15.70
N THR A 168 1.35 7.28 -14.96
CA THR A 168 1.65 8.73 -15.06
C THR A 168 2.82 9.09 -14.16
N ASN A 169 3.78 9.82 -14.70
CA ASN A 169 4.91 10.39 -14.00
C ASN A 169 4.52 11.70 -13.30
N ILE A 170 5.34 12.13 -12.34
CA ILE A 170 5.14 13.39 -11.60
C ILE A 170 5.09 14.61 -12.54
N ASP A 171 5.78 14.57 -13.69
CA ASP A 171 5.76 15.65 -14.69
C ASP A 171 4.53 15.62 -15.62
N GLY A 172 3.58 14.70 -15.37
CA GLY A 172 2.36 14.51 -16.15
C GLY A 172 2.56 13.72 -17.43
N THR A 173 3.77 13.24 -17.73
CA THR A 173 4.00 12.33 -18.86
C THR A 173 3.55 10.91 -18.51
N ALA A 174 3.08 10.14 -19.50
CA ALA A 174 2.76 8.73 -19.31
C ALA A 174 3.91 7.84 -19.78
N GLU A 175 4.25 6.84 -18.97
CA GLU A 175 5.12 5.72 -19.32
C GLU A 175 4.26 4.46 -19.52
N SER A 176 4.66 3.58 -20.44
CA SER A 176 4.01 2.29 -20.64
C SER A 176 5.02 1.16 -20.59
N THR A 177 4.71 0.13 -19.81
CA THR A 177 5.47 -1.11 -19.71
C THR A 177 4.71 -2.22 -20.41
N ILE A 178 5.40 -2.95 -21.29
CA ILE A 178 4.89 -4.20 -21.86
C ILE A 178 5.83 -5.31 -21.39
N ALA A 179 5.28 -6.29 -20.71
CA ALA A 179 6.01 -7.45 -20.22
C ALA A 179 5.38 -8.71 -20.80
N ASP A 180 6.20 -9.49 -21.51
CA ASP A 180 5.80 -10.78 -22.05
C ASP A 180 6.03 -11.89 -21.01
N SER A 181 5.17 -12.90 -21.03
CA SER A 181 5.30 -14.12 -20.23
C SER A 181 5.27 -15.37 -21.12
N PRO A 182 5.90 -16.49 -20.73
CA PRO A 182 5.71 -17.77 -21.40
C PRO A 182 4.23 -18.18 -21.41
N HIS A 183 3.87 -19.07 -22.34
CA HIS A 183 2.52 -19.62 -22.37
C HIS A 183 2.21 -20.35 -21.05
N PRO A 184 0.97 -20.33 -20.52
CA PRO A 184 0.64 -21.01 -19.25
C PRO A 184 1.10 -22.47 -19.18
N LEU A 185 0.96 -23.22 -20.28
CA LEU A 185 1.43 -24.61 -20.41
C LEU A 185 2.96 -24.79 -20.41
N GLU A 186 3.75 -23.73 -20.46
CA GLU A 186 5.21 -23.78 -20.32
C GLU A 186 5.67 -23.42 -18.89
N CYS A 187 4.74 -22.99 -18.02
CA CYS A 187 5.01 -22.50 -16.67
C CYS A 187 4.91 -23.59 -15.58
N LYS A 188 5.10 -24.87 -15.94
CA LYS A 188 4.89 -26.01 -15.03
C LYS A 188 5.65 -25.89 -13.71
N ASP A 189 6.94 -25.54 -13.78
CA ASP A 189 7.80 -25.45 -12.59
C ASP A 189 7.39 -24.30 -11.66
N LEU A 190 6.78 -23.25 -12.21
CA LEU A 190 6.32 -22.08 -11.45
C LEU A 190 4.93 -22.31 -10.84
N LEU A 191 4.09 -23.10 -11.52
CA LEU A 191 2.71 -23.39 -11.13
C LEU A 191 2.56 -24.67 -10.30
N SER A 192 3.61 -25.49 -10.18
CA SER A 192 3.56 -26.75 -9.41
C SER A 192 3.99 -26.54 -7.96
N PRO A 193 3.39 -27.24 -6.99
CA PRO A 193 2.26 -28.19 -7.13
C PRO A 193 0.91 -27.49 -7.37
N PRO A 194 -0.14 -28.21 -7.85
CA PRO A 194 -1.47 -27.62 -7.98
C PRO A 194 -2.03 -27.19 -6.64
N PHE A 195 -2.92 -26.20 -6.68
CA PHE A 195 -3.84 -25.97 -5.58
C PHE A 195 -4.99 -26.98 -5.65
N GLU A 196 -4.94 -27.96 -4.75
CA GLU A 196 -5.95 -29.03 -4.63
C GLU A 196 -7.19 -28.50 -3.90
N THR A 197 -8.38 -28.80 -4.42
CA THR A 197 -9.66 -28.43 -3.81
C THR A 197 -10.75 -29.47 -4.09
N THR A 198 -11.76 -29.55 -3.22
CA THR A 198 -12.99 -30.33 -3.45
C THR A 198 -14.14 -29.46 -3.95
N GLU A 199 -13.96 -28.15 -3.99
CA GLU A 199 -14.99 -27.23 -4.45
C GLU A 199 -15.13 -27.26 -5.97
N THR A 200 -16.34 -26.97 -6.45
CA THR A 200 -16.63 -26.83 -7.88
C THR A 200 -16.53 -25.39 -8.36
N THR A 201 -16.23 -24.46 -7.46
CA THR A 201 -16.01 -23.05 -7.76
C THR A 201 -14.84 -22.49 -6.97
N ALA A 202 -14.29 -21.38 -7.45
CA ALA A 202 -13.32 -20.58 -6.72
C ALA A 202 -13.56 -19.09 -6.97
N THR A 203 -13.20 -18.26 -6.00
CA THR A 203 -13.40 -16.82 -6.04
C THR A 203 -12.09 -16.12 -6.34
N LEU A 204 -12.09 -15.25 -7.35
CA LEU A 204 -11.01 -14.35 -7.68
C LEU A 204 -10.99 -13.18 -6.68
N ARG A 205 -9.83 -12.88 -6.10
CA ARG A 205 -9.62 -11.74 -5.21
C ARG A 205 -8.40 -10.97 -5.67
N PHE A 206 -8.63 -9.79 -6.24
CA PHE A 206 -7.56 -8.86 -6.58
C PHE A 206 -7.23 -7.97 -5.38
N THR A 207 -6.01 -7.46 -5.31
CA THR A 207 -5.67 -6.40 -4.34
C THR A 207 -6.35 -5.07 -4.66
N GLU A 208 -6.59 -4.81 -5.95
CA GLU A 208 -7.48 -3.77 -6.46
C GLU A 208 -8.36 -4.41 -7.52
N ASP A 209 -9.68 -4.30 -7.38
CA ASP A 209 -10.62 -4.93 -8.31
C ASP A 209 -10.46 -4.33 -9.72
N PRO A 210 -10.47 -5.15 -10.79
CA PRO A 210 -10.47 -4.65 -12.15
C PRO A 210 -11.80 -4.00 -12.50
N ASP A 211 -11.76 -3.07 -13.44
CA ASP A 211 -12.97 -2.55 -14.07
C ASP A 211 -13.69 -3.65 -14.85
N THR A 212 -12.94 -4.56 -15.47
CA THR A 212 -13.51 -5.66 -16.25
C THR A 212 -12.60 -6.89 -16.25
N ILE A 213 -13.19 -8.07 -16.04
CA ILE A 213 -12.55 -9.35 -16.38
C ILE A 213 -12.84 -9.63 -17.85
N LEU A 214 -11.80 -9.58 -18.69
CA LEU A 214 -11.91 -9.66 -20.15
C LEU A 214 -12.12 -11.10 -20.63
N SER A 215 -11.38 -12.06 -20.05
CA SER A 215 -11.54 -13.48 -20.38
C SER A 215 -11.06 -14.37 -19.26
N VAL A 216 -11.63 -15.58 -19.20
CA VAL A 216 -11.13 -16.68 -18.37
C VAL A 216 -11.11 -17.94 -19.23
N GLN A 217 -9.94 -18.53 -19.35
CA GLN A 217 -9.70 -19.71 -20.18
C GLN A 217 -8.98 -20.77 -19.36
N CYS A 218 -9.03 -22.03 -19.80
CA CYS A 218 -8.27 -23.10 -19.17
C CYS A 218 -7.72 -24.12 -20.16
N TRP A 219 -6.70 -24.85 -19.71
CA TRP A 219 -6.12 -26.01 -20.38
C TRP A 219 -5.99 -27.16 -19.40
N SER A 220 -6.20 -28.38 -19.88
CA SER A 220 -5.90 -29.60 -19.12
C SER A 220 -4.39 -29.69 -18.85
N ASP A 221 -4.04 -30.16 -17.65
CA ASP A 221 -2.65 -30.43 -17.27
C ASP A 221 -2.01 -31.60 -18.04
N GLU A 222 -2.79 -32.36 -18.82
CA GLU A 222 -2.27 -33.34 -19.78
C GLU A 222 -1.45 -32.69 -20.89
N HIS A 223 -1.64 -31.38 -21.16
CA HIS A 223 -0.99 -30.64 -22.24
C HIS A 223 0.23 -29.81 -21.79
N TRP A 224 0.82 -30.08 -20.61
CA TRP A 224 2.05 -29.41 -20.19
C TRP A 224 3.14 -29.50 -21.28
N GLY A 225 3.69 -28.35 -21.68
CA GLY A 225 4.70 -28.21 -22.73
C GLY A 225 4.13 -28.13 -24.16
N GLU A 226 2.81 -28.08 -24.33
CA GLU A 226 2.14 -28.03 -25.63
C GLU A 226 1.37 -26.70 -25.83
N PRO A 227 2.05 -25.56 -26.07
CA PRO A 227 1.39 -24.25 -26.17
C PRO A 227 0.44 -24.09 -27.38
N ALA A 228 0.41 -25.06 -28.29
CA ALA A 228 -0.53 -25.12 -29.41
C ALA A 228 -1.85 -25.83 -29.05
N ALA A 229 -1.99 -26.36 -27.84
CA ALA A 229 -3.23 -26.97 -27.37
C ALA A 229 -4.35 -25.93 -27.28
N ASN A 230 -5.56 -26.32 -27.70
CA ASN A 230 -6.71 -25.42 -27.64
C ASN A 230 -7.08 -25.15 -26.19
N SER A 231 -7.39 -23.89 -25.88
CA SER A 231 -8.00 -23.51 -24.62
C SER A 231 -9.50 -23.82 -24.63
N GLU A 232 -10.07 -23.82 -23.43
CA GLU A 232 -11.52 -23.91 -23.23
C GLU A 232 -11.99 -22.72 -22.40
N ASP A 233 -13.09 -22.09 -22.83
CA ASP A 233 -13.71 -20.99 -22.08
C ASP A 233 -14.22 -21.47 -20.71
N VAL A 234 -14.06 -20.62 -19.70
CA VAL A 234 -14.50 -20.89 -18.32
C VAL A 234 -15.65 -19.97 -17.97
N THR A 235 -16.70 -20.54 -17.38
CA THR A 235 -17.84 -19.74 -16.89
C THR A 235 -17.45 -18.99 -15.62
N ILE A 236 -17.66 -17.68 -15.64
CA ILE A 236 -17.46 -16.79 -14.50
C ILE A 236 -18.72 -15.95 -14.24
N VAL A 237 -19.11 -15.84 -12.97
CA VAL A 237 -20.23 -15.00 -12.52
C VAL A 237 -19.73 -14.05 -11.44
N GLY A 238 -19.65 -12.76 -11.76
CA GLY A 238 -18.94 -11.79 -10.93
C GLY A 238 -17.47 -12.18 -10.84
N ASN A 239 -16.99 -12.47 -9.63
CA ASN A 239 -15.62 -12.95 -9.39
C ASN A 239 -15.54 -14.46 -9.12
N VAL A 240 -16.62 -15.22 -9.34
CA VAL A 240 -16.67 -16.66 -9.04
C VAL A 240 -16.51 -17.46 -10.32
N LEU A 241 -15.40 -18.19 -10.43
CA LEU A 241 -15.11 -19.09 -11.55
C LEU A 241 -15.65 -20.51 -11.28
N THR A 242 -16.11 -21.18 -12.33
CA THR A 242 -16.51 -22.59 -12.29
C THR A 242 -15.30 -23.47 -12.57
N LEU A 243 -14.99 -24.39 -11.66
CA LEU A 243 -13.87 -25.31 -11.79
C LEU A 243 -14.26 -26.55 -12.58
N LYS A 244 -13.32 -27.05 -13.37
CA LYS A 244 -13.39 -28.35 -14.04
C LYS A 244 -12.81 -29.44 -13.15
N LEU A 245 -13.42 -30.62 -13.24
CA LEU A 245 -12.95 -31.82 -12.56
C LEU A 245 -11.59 -32.26 -13.12
N GLY A 246 -10.61 -32.54 -12.27
CA GLY A 246 -9.24 -32.85 -12.66
C GLY A 246 -8.30 -31.66 -12.56
N GLY A 247 -7.11 -31.77 -13.15
CA GLY A 247 -6.06 -30.75 -13.11
C GLY A 247 -6.13 -29.80 -14.31
N TYR A 248 -6.28 -28.51 -14.03
CA TYR A 248 -6.42 -27.49 -15.07
C TYR A 248 -5.62 -26.23 -14.74
N ILE A 249 -5.00 -25.67 -15.76
CA ILE A 249 -4.32 -24.39 -15.73
C ILE A 249 -5.31 -23.35 -16.23
N TYR A 250 -5.61 -22.37 -15.39
CA TYR A 250 -6.52 -21.27 -15.71
C TYR A 250 -5.70 -20.01 -16.00
N GLU A 251 -6.11 -19.28 -17.03
CA GLU A 251 -5.65 -17.93 -17.31
C GLU A 251 -6.82 -16.96 -17.15
N VAL A 252 -6.62 -15.94 -16.33
CA VAL A 252 -7.55 -14.83 -16.14
C VAL A 252 -6.91 -13.60 -16.77
N THR A 253 -7.60 -12.94 -17.70
CA THR A 253 -7.18 -11.63 -18.22
C THR A 253 -8.13 -10.55 -17.71
N ALA A 254 -7.59 -9.49 -17.13
CA ALA A 254 -8.35 -8.39 -16.55
C ALA A 254 -7.83 -7.03 -17.03
N GLU A 255 -8.70 -6.02 -16.94
CA GLU A 255 -8.46 -4.64 -17.35
C GLU A 255 -8.76 -3.67 -16.21
N TRP A 256 -7.86 -2.72 -16.05
CA TRP A 256 -8.01 -1.51 -15.25
C TRP A 256 -7.96 -0.32 -16.20
N ASN A 257 -8.96 0.55 -16.13
CA ASN A 257 -9.03 1.75 -16.92
C ASN A 257 -7.83 2.65 -16.61
N THR A 258 -7.45 3.49 -17.58
CA THR A 258 -6.29 4.37 -17.46
C THR A 258 -6.70 5.82 -17.23
N GLU A 259 -7.95 6.09 -16.86
CA GLU A 259 -8.50 7.44 -16.77
C GLU A 259 -7.80 8.29 -15.70
N ASN A 260 -7.42 7.67 -14.59
CA ASN A 260 -6.62 8.31 -13.53
C ASN A 260 -5.11 8.31 -13.81
N GLY A 261 -4.68 7.83 -14.97
CA GLY A 261 -3.28 7.72 -15.36
C GLY A 261 -2.58 6.39 -15.03
N TYR A 262 -3.22 5.50 -14.27
CA TYR A 262 -2.64 4.23 -13.82
C TYR A 262 -3.57 3.06 -14.16
N GLY A 263 -3.10 2.13 -14.98
CA GLY A 263 -3.93 0.99 -15.36
C GLY A 263 -3.43 0.29 -16.62
N GLY A 264 -4.22 -0.63 -17.13
CA GLY A 264 -3.88 -1.42 -18.30
C GLY A 264 -4.46 -2.82 -18.21
N THR A 265 -3.83 -3.76 -18.91
CA THR A 265 -4.28 -5.16 -18.96
C THR A 265 -3.22 -6.07 -18.37
N ALA A 266 -3.67 -7.10 -17.65
CA ALA A 266 -2.80 -8.14 -17.12
C ALA A 266 -3.48 -9.50 -17.19
N SER A 267 -2.67 -10.52 -17.49
CA SER A 267 -3.05 -11.92 -17.40
C SER A 267 -2.48 -12.56 -16.14
N TYR A 268 -3.14 -13.59 -15.62
CA TYR A 268 -2.75 -14.30 -14.41
C TYR A 268 -2.97 -15.79 -14.58
N PHE A 269 -1.98 -16.59 -14.19
CA PHE A 269 -2.00 -18.04 -14.33
C PHE A 269 -2.18 -18.72 -12.97
N ILE A 270 -2.98 -19.77 -12.95
CA ILE A 270 -3.13 -20.61 -11.76
C ILE A 270 -3.38 -22.07 -12.12
N TYR A 271 -2.74 -22.98 -11.42
CA TYR A 271 -2.97 -24.42 -11.57
C TYR A 271 -3.81 -24.92 -10.39
N LEU A 272 -5.02 -25.36 -10.71
CA LEU A 272 -5.99 -25.91 -9.77
C LEU A 272 -6.24 -27.37 -10.10
N LYS A 273 -6.48 -28.18 -9.07
CA LYS A 273 -6.90 -29.56 -9.25
C LYS A 273 -8.11 -29.85 -8.38
N THR A 274 -9.22 -30.15 -9.03
CA THR A 274 -10.46 -30.51 -8.35
C THR A 274 -10.55 -32.02 -8.24
N ALA A 275 -10.62 -32.52 -7.00
CA ALA A 275 -10.81 -33.94 -6.72
C ALA A 275 -12.29 -34.34 -6.84
N ASP A 276 -12.52 -35.62 -7.16
CA ASP A 276 -13.84 -36.28 -7.05
C ASP A 276 -14.25 -36.49 -5.58
#